data_AF-A0A947VND2-F1
#
_entry.id   AF-A0A947VND2-F1
#
_cell.length_a   1.000
_cell.length_b   1.000
_cell.length_c   1.000
_cell.angle_alpha   90.00
_cell.angle_beta   90.00
_cell.angle_gamma   90.00
#
_symmetry.space_group_name_H-M   'P 1'
#
loop_
_entity.id
_entity.type
_entity.pdbx_description
1 polymer ?
#
loop_
_entity_poly.entity_id
_entity_poly.type
_entity_poly.pdbx_seq_one_letter_code
_entity_poly.pdbx_strand_id
1 'polypeptide(L)'
;MTELTESIKNEDEAKKQQDWIKYPIEKAEIIRKETKKTGEDTDTILLGHIITLILDDDANAFNMVKLSGYSPHYMEYSRTVMLGRLSLEIEFKETPEELRKQLELTRNKLQEHDWIGEKGFNEVFGIWKETVRDWTQNFRDTNPEINEAYEKFQAFNTSLSKAFPKRV
;
A
#
# COMPACT_ATOMS: atom_id res chain seq x y z
N MET A 1 16.01 32.58 7.01
CA MET A 1 15.39 32.07 5.76
C MET A 1 15.31 30.55 5.75
N THR A 2 16.25 29.83 6.37
CA THR A 2 16.31 28.36 6.44
C THR A 2 15.11 27.72 7.16
N GLU A 3 14.68 28.26 8.31
CA GLU A 3 13.57 27.69 9.11
C GLU A 3 12.21 27.74 8.38
N LEU A 4 11.96 28.79 7.59
CA LEU A 4 10.70 28.92 6.85
C LEU A 4 10.65 27.95 5.65
N THR A 5 11.80 27.70 5.01
CA THR A 5 11.90 26.76 3.88
C THR A 5 11.83 25.31 4.34
N GLU A 6 12.42 24.98 5.50
CA GLU A 6 12.25 23.67 6.15
C GLU A 6 10.82 23.46 6.63
N SER A 7 10.16 24.46 7.21
CA SER A 7 8.76 24.38 7.63
C SER A 7 7.81 24.08 6.47
N ILE A 8 7.96 24.79 5.34
CA ILE A 8 7.12 24.59 4.14
C ILE A 8 7.38 23.20 3.53
N LYS A 9 8.65 22.76 3.48
CA LYS A 9 9.01 21.44 2.97
C LYS A 9 8.44 20.31 3.85
N ASN A 10 8.45 20.49 5.17
CA ASN A 10 7.89 19.54 6.13
C ASN A 10 6.35 19.46 6.04
N GLU A 11 5.65 20.58 5.81
CA GLU A 11 4.20 20.59 5.61
C GLU A 11 3.78 19.88 4.31
N ASP A 12 4.48 20.13 3.20
CA ASP A 12 4.24 19.44 1.93
C ASP A 12 4.53 17.94 2.01
N GLU A 13 5.56 17.54 2.75
CA GLU A 13 5.89 16.13 2.96
C GLU A 13 4.91 15.44 3.90
N ALA A 14 4.46 16.08 4.98
CA ALA A 14 3.41 15.57 5.87
C ALA A 14 2.06 15.43 5.13
N LYS A 15 1.73 16.37 4.25
CA LYS A 15 0.55 16.27 3.39
C LYS A 15 0.66 15.08 2.44
N LYS A 16 1.82 14.89 1.79
CA LYS A 16 2.07 13.69 0.96
C LYS A 16 1.94 12.40 1.78
N GLN A 17 2.47 12.33 3.01
CA GLN A 17 2.30 11.15 3.88
C GLN A 17 0.82 10.81 4.06
N GLN A 18 -0.01 11.82 4.39
CA GLN A 18 -1.44 11.62 4.58
C GLN A 18 -2.15 11.19 3.29
N ASP A 19 -1.81 11.78 2.16
CA ASP A 19 -2.42 11.45 0.87
C ASP A 19 -2.17 9.99 0.47
N TRP A 20 -0.96 9.47 0.74
CA TRP A 20 -0.63 8.06 0.43
C TRP A 20 -1.31 7.05 1.34
N ILE A 21 -1.52 7.40 2.61
CA ILE A 21 -2.29 6.56 3.53
C ILE A 21 -3.79 6.60 3.18
N LYS A 22 -4.30 7.74 2.70
CA LYS A 22 -5.72 7.90 2.33
C LYS A 22 -6.07 7.31 0.97
N TYR A 23 -5.13 7.24 0.04
CA TYR A 23 -5.37 6.76 -1.32
C TYR A 23 -6.07 5.38 -1.39
N PRO A 24 -5.63 4.34 -0.64
CA PRO A 24 -6.33 3.05 -0.56
C PRO A 24 -7.80 3.16 -0.20
N ILE A 25 -8.14 4.03 0.76
CA ILE A 25 -9.51 4.26 1.25
C ILE A 25 -10.34 4.96 0.19
N GLU A 26 -9.82 6.04 -0.38
CA GLU A 26 -10.52 6.79 -1.43
C GLU A 26 -10.80 5.92 -2.67
N LYS A 27 -9.82 5.07 -3.03
CA LYS A 27 -9.98 4.12 -4.13
C LYS A 27 -11.05 3.06 -3.80
N ALA A 28 -11.08 2.55 -2.57
CA ALA A 28 -12.13 1.64 -2.11
C ALA A 28 -13.54 2.26 -2.20
N GLU A 29 -13.70 3.53 -1.84
CA GLU A 29 -14.96 4.26 -2.00
C GLU A 29 -15.37 4.43 -3.47
N ILE A 30 -14.41 4.71 -4.36
CA ILE A 30 -14.66 4.75 -5.80
C ILE A 30 -15.10 3.37 -6.31
N ILE A 31 -14.42 2.30 -5.89
CA ILE A 31 -14.79 0.92 -6.24
C ILE A 31 -16.24 0.67 -5.83
N ARG A 32 -16.61 0.87 -4.56
CA ARG A 32 -17.97 0.66 -4.03
C ARG A 32 -19.03 1.43 -4.82
N LYS A 33 -18.73 2.66 -5.22
CA LYS A 33 -19.65 3.50 -5.99
C LYS A 33 -19.84 2.98 -7.41
N GLU A 34 -18.76 2.58 -8.08
CA GLU A 34 -18.79 2.20 -9.49
C GLU A 34 -19.29 0.77 -9.69
N THR A 35 -18.91 -0.19 -8.83
CA THR A 35 -19.44 -1.56 -8.86
C THR A 35 -20.96 -1.59 -8.66
N LYS A 36 -21.50 -0.71 -7.80
CA LYS A 36 -22.94 -0.53 -7.62
C LYS A 36 -23.67 -0.11 -8.92
N LYS A 37 -23.00 0.62 -9.80
CA LYS A 37 -23.58 1.05 -11.09
C LYS A 37 -23.49 -0.03 -12.15
N THR A 38 -22.40 -0.79 -12.16
CA THR A 38 -22.15 -1.82 -13.18
C THR A 38 -22.77 -3.17 -12.82
N GLY A 39 -23.12 -3.38 -11.54
CA GLY A 39 -23.61 -4.66 -11.03
C GLY A 39 -22.49 -5.67 -10.75
N GLU A 40 -21.23 -5.23 -10.74
CA GLU A 40 -20.09 -6.08 -10.38
C GLU A 40 -20.09 -6.42 -8.89
N ASP A 41 -19.51 -7.59 -8.57
CA ASP A 41 -19.33 -8.03 -7.19
C ASP A 41 -18.31 -7.13 -6.47
N THR A 42 -18.82 -6.29 -5.58
CA THR A 42 -18.04 -5.27 -4.88
C THR A 42 -16.98 -5.90 -3.97
N ASP A 43 -17.34 -6.96 -3.25
CA ASP A 43 -16.43 -7.56 -2.27
C ASP A 43 -15.26 -8.25 -3.00
N THR A 44 -15.53 -8.91 -4.13
CA THR A 44 -14.49 -9.49 -5.00
C THR A 44 -13.55 -8.43 -5.59
N ILE A 45 -14.07 -7.29 -6.07
CA ILE A 45 -13.24 -6.21 -6.63
C ILE A 45 -12.39 -5.53 -5.53
N LEU A 46 -12.96 -5.34 -4.33
CA LEU A 46 -12.23 -4.79 -3.18
C LEU A 46 -11.13 -5.74 -2.69
N LEU A 47 -11.36 -7.04 -2.69
CA LEU A 47 -10.31 -8.03 -2.42
C LEU A 47 -9.17 -7.90 -3.44
N GLY A 48 -9.48 -7.85 -4.74
CA GLY A 48 -8.47 -7.67 -5.78
C GLY A 48 -7.69 -6.36 -5.65
N HIS A 49 -8.33 -5.29 -5.19
CA HIS A 49 -7.69 -4.01 -4.86
C HIS A 49 -6.66 -4.17 -3.74
N ILE A 50 -7.02 -4.85 -2.65
CA ILE A 50 -6.12 -5.10 -1.51
C ILE A 50 -4.90 -5.92 -1.96
N ILE A 51 -5.11 -7.00 -2.72
CA ILE A 51 -4.01 -7.81 -3.27
C ILE A 51 -3.10 -6.95 -4.17
N THR A 52 -3.68 -6.08 -4.99
CA THR A 52 -2.89 -5.20 -5.86
C THR A 52 -2.10 -4.17 -5.07
N LEU A 53 -2.69 -3.55 -4.04
CA LEU A 53 -2.00 -2.62 -3.17
C LEU A 53 -0.71 -3.24 -2.63
N ILE A 54 -0.81 -4.46 -2.10
CA ILE A 54 0.33 -5.19 -1.52
C ILE A 54 1.39 -5.51 -2.58
N LEU A 55 0.99 -6.04 -3.74
CA LEU A 55 1.93 -6.49 -4.77
C LEU A 55 2.66 -5.34 -5.48
N ASP A 56 2.00 -4.19 -5.61
CA ASP A 56 2.54 -3.01 -6.29
C ASP A 56 3.16 -1.99 -5.30
N ASP A 57 3.18 -2.29 -4.00
CA ASP A 57 3.46 -1.31 -2.95
C ASP A 57 4.92 -0.92 -2.77
N ASP A 58 5.84 -1.72 -3.33
CA ASP A 58 7.29 -1.53 -3.20
C ASP A 58 7.73 -0.13 -3.68
N ALA A 59 7.10 0.35 -4.76
CA ALA A 59 7.37 1.65 -5.36
C ALA A 59 6.85 2.83 -4.52
N ASN A 60 5.93 2.58 -3.58
CA ASN A 60 5.31 3.63 -2.78
C ASN A 60 5.85 3.66 -1.34
N ALA A 61 6.10 2.51 -0.71
CA ALA A 61 6.68 2.48 0.65
C ALA A 61 8.15 2.83 0.68
N PHE A 62 8.93 2.31 -0.27
CA PHE A 62 10.39 2.25 -0.12
C PHE A 62 11.14 3.13 -1.13
N ASN A 63 10.46 3.62 -2.15
CA ASN A 63 11.13 4.29 -3.28
C ASN A 63 11.58 5.72 -2.93
N MET A 64 10.89 6.40 -2.02
CA MET A 64 11.28 7.74 -1.54
C MET A 64 12.71 7.74 -0.95
N VAL A 65 13.05 6.73 -0.14
CA VAL A 65 14.39 6.56 0.44
C VAL A 65 15.41 6.14 -0.62
N LYS A 66 15.04 5.24 -1.54
CA LYS A 66 15.90 4.83 -2.65
C LYS A 66 16.28 6.00 -3.56
N LEU A 67 15.37 6.97 -3.74
CA LEU A 67 15.59 8.15 -4.58
C LEU A 67 16.30 9.30 -3.85
N SER A 68 16.02 9.48 -2.56
CA SER A 68 16.46 10.67 -1.80
C SER A 68 17.68 10.40 -0.90
N GLY A 69 18.20 9.18 -0.93
CA GLY A 69 19.25 8.69 -0.04
C GLY A 69 18.70 8.34 1.35
N TYR A 70 19.47 7.54 2.11
CA TYR A 70 19.14 7.05 3.46
C TYR A 70 19.15 8.15 4.54
N SER A 71 18.50 9.28 4.26
CA SER A 71 18.27 10.35 5.22
C SER A 71 17.27 9.89 6.29
N PRO A 72 17.54 10.09 7.59
CA PRO A 72 16.66 9.69 8.69
C PRO A 72 15.21 10.13 8.50
N HIS A 73 15.01 11.34 7.97
CA HIS A 73 13.69 11.90 7.70
C HIS A 73 12.88 11.07 6.69
N TYR A 74 13.49 10.68 5.57
CA TYR A 74 12.80 9.88 4.55
C TYR A 74 12.58 8.44 5.01
N MET A 75 13.45 7.91 5.87
CA MET A 75 13.27 6.58 6.46
C MET A 75 12.09 6.56 7.44
N GLU A 76 11.94 7.59 8.29
CA GLU A 76 10.78 7.72 9.18
C GLU A 76 9.47 7.97 8.41
N TYR A 77 9.54 8.72 7.30
CA TYR A 77 8.43 8.84 6.34
C TYR A 77 8.01 7.45 5.83
N SER A 78 8.96 6.67 5.32
CA SER A 78 8.69 5.33 4.76
C SER A 78 8.13 4.38 5.82
N ARG A 79 8.65 4.45 7.05
CA ARG A 79 8.13 3.71 8.20
C ARG A 79 6.69 4.06 8.48
N THR A 80 6.38 5.34 8.58
CA THR A 80 5.01 5.83 8.85
C THR A 80 4.03 5.37 7.78
N VAL A 81 4.39 5.53 6.50
CA VAL A 81 3.55 5.11 5.37
C VAL A 81 3.34 3.61 5.36
N MET A 82 4.40 2.81 5.54
CA MET A 82 4.30 1.35 5.53
C MET A 82 3.45 0.83 6.69
N LEU A 83 3.72 1.27 7.92
CA LEU A 83 2.94 0.83 9.08
C LEU A 83 1.48 1.30 9.00
N GLY A 84 1.25 2.50 8.46
CA GLY A 84 -0.10 3.01 8.19
C GLY A 84 -0.85 2.11 7.21
N ARG A 85 -0.25 1.75 6.08
CA ARG A 85 -0.88 0.90 5.07
C ARG A 85 -1.14 -0.52 5.56
N LEU A 86 -0.17 -1.13 6.24
CA LEU A 86 -0.38 -2.43 6.88
C LEU A 86 -1.58 -2.39 7.84
N SER A 87 -1.73 -1.33 8.63
CA SER A 87 -2.88 -1.17 9.53
C SER A 87 -4.20 -1.10 8.75
N LEU A 88 -4.23 -0.32 7.67
CA LEU A 88 -5.42 -0.20 6.82
C LEU A 88 -5.80 -1.52 6.13
N GLU A 89 -4.82 -2.22 5.60
CA GLU A 89 -5.01 -3.53 4.96
C GLU A 89 -5.55 -4.57 5.94
N ILE A 90 -5.10 -4.53 7.20
CA ILE A 90 -5.65 -5.38 8.28
C ILE A 90 -7.12 -5.05 8.55
N GLU A 91 -7.46 -3.76 8.58
CA GLU A 91 -8.81 -3.25 8.90
C GLU A 91 -9.84 -3.42 7.79
N PHE A 92 -9.43 -3.58 6.53
CA PHE A 92 -10.36 -3.87 5.44
C PHE A 92 -11.13 -5.16 5.74
N LYS A 93 -12.46 -5.08 5.63
CA LYS A 93 -13.39 -6.21 5.83
C LYS A 93 -13.08 -7.34 4.86
N GLU A 94 -12.71 -6.96 3.63
CA GLU A 94 -12.50 -7.86 2.50
C GLU A 94 -11.14 -8.59 2.56
N THR A 95 -10.26 -8.21 3.49
CA THR A 95 -8.98 -8.90 3.70
C THR A 95 -9.22 -10.31 4.26
N PRO A 96 -8.76 -11.38 3.56
CA PRO A 96 -8.88 -12.75 4.03
C PRO A 96 -8.11 -12.95 5.34
N GLU A 97 -8.61 -13.84 6.19
CA GLU A 97 -8.07 -14.05 7.54
C GLU A 97 -6.61 -14.50 7.54
N GLU A 98 -6.22 -15.36 6.59
CA GLU A 98 -4.84 -15.81 6.40
C GLU A 98 -3.91 -14.64 6.07
N LEU A 99 -4.34 -13.75 5.16
CA LEU A 99 -3.59 -12.56 4.80
C LEU A 99 -3.54 -11.57 5.96
N ARG A 100 -4.65 -11.36 6.67
CA ARG A 100 -4.72 -10.48 7.85
C ARG A 100 -3.68 -10.88 8.90
N LYS A 101 -3.61 -12.17 9.24
CA LYS A 101 -2.61 -12.70 10.18
C LYS A 101 -1.17 -12.42 9.72
N GLN A 102 -0.92 -12.59 8.42
CA GLN A 102 0.41 -12.36 7.85
C GLN A 102 0.81 -10.88 7.90
N LEU A 103 -0.14 -9.99 7.62
CA LEU A 103 0.02 -8.53 7.73
C LEU A 103 0.26 -8.11 9.18
N GLU A 104 -0.53 -8.61 10.14
CA GLU A 104 -0.37 -8.33 11.57
C GLU A 104 1.01 -8.76 12.09
N LEU A 105 1.42 -9.99 11.76
CA LEU A 105 2.73 -10.53 12.14
C LEU A 105 3.86 -9.69 11.57
N THR A 106 3.74 -9.27 10.31
CA THR A 106 4.76 -8.43 9.66
C THR A 106 4.79 -7.03 10.26
N ARG A 107 3.63 -6.40 10.45
CA ARG A 107 3.50 -5.08 11.04
C ARG A 107 4.17 -5.02 12.41
N ASN A 108 3.95 -6.01 13.26
CA ASN A 108 4.58 -6.08 14.58
C ASN A 108 6.12 -6.18 14.47
N LYS A 109 6.63 -7.05 13.58
CA LYS A 109 8.08 -7.15 13.32
C LYS A 109 8.68 -5.84 12.82
N LEU A 110 8.02 -5.17 11.88
CA LEU A 110 8.52 -3.92 11.31
C LEU A 110 8.44 -2.75 12.31
N GLN A 111 7.45 -2.75 13.20
CA GLN A 111 7.28 -1.71 14.22
C GLN A 111 8.44 -1.70 15.22
N GLU A 112 8.94 -2.88 15.59
CA GLU A 112 10.05 -3.07 16.54
C GLU A 112 11.44 -2.87 15.91
N HIS A 113 11.53 -2.91 14.58
CA HIS A 113 12.81 -2.81 13.89
C HIS A 113 13.36 -1.37 13.89
N ASP A 114 14.69 -1.24 13.88
CA ASP A 114 15.35 0.02 13.53
C ASP A 114 15.41 0.16 12.01
N TRP A 115 14.87 1.27 11.50
CA TRP A 115 14.81 1.59 10.06
C TRP A 115 15.96 2.51 9.65
N ILE A 116 16.75 3.01 10.60
CA ILE A 116 17.72 4.06 10.35
C ILE A 116 18.98 3.50 9.67
N GLY A 117 19.38 4.20 8.61
CA GLY A 117 20.53 3.89 7.79
C GLY A 117 20.23 2.81 6.74
N GLU A 118 21.19 2.65 5.83
CA GLU A 118 21.08 1.70 4.72
C GLU A 118 20.82 0.26 5.17
N LYS A 119 21.52 -0.18 6.22
CA LYS A 119 21.40 -1.53 6.75
C LYS A 119 19.98 -1.77 7.30
N GLY A 120 19.51 -0.92 8.21
CA GLY A 120 18.19 -1.07 8.81
C GLY A 120 17.09 -1.01 7.76
N PHE A 121 17.17 -0.07 6.82
CA PHE A 121 16.21 0.05 5.73
C PHE A 121 16.15 -1.21 4.84
N ASN A 122 17.30 -1.77 4.47
CA ASN A 122 17.35 -2.97 3.64
C ASN A 122 16.86 -4.23 4.39
N GLU A 123 17.12 -4.33 5.69
CA GLU A 123 16.59 -5.42 6.53
C GLU A 123 15.07 -5.37 6.60
N VAL A 124 14.50 -4.19 6.86
CA VAL A 124 13.05 -3.96 6.90
C VAL A 124 12.41 -4.25 5.53
N PHE A 125 13.03 -3.78 4.44
CA PHE A 125 12.55 -4.09 3.08
C PHE A 125 12.57 -5.60 2.82
N GLY A 126 13.62 -6.30 3.25
CA GLY A 126 13.73 -7.75 3.15
C GLY A 126 12.60 -8.45 3.90
N ILE A 127 12.32 -8.04 5.14
CA ILE A 127 11.21 -8.58 5.94
C ILE A 127 9.88 -8.38 5.20
N TRP A 128 9.53 -7.14 4.82
CA TRP A 128 8.30 -6.85 4.08
C TRP A 128 8.16 -7.72 2.82
N LYS A 129 9.24 -7.78 2.03
CA LYS A 129 9.23 -8.49 0.76
C LYS A 129 8.97 -9.97 0.97
N GLU A 130 9.70 -10.61 1.88
CA GLU A 130 9.59 -12.04 2.14
C GLU A 130 8.25 -12.38 2.79
N THR A 131 7.86 -11.62 3.83
CA THR A 131 6.74 -12.02 4.69
C THR A 131 5.40 -11.56 4.15
N VAL A 132 5.31 -10.48 3.38
CA VAL A 132 4.02 -9.99 2.87
C VAL A 132 3.96 -10.06 1.36
N ARG A 133 4.89 -9.43 0.65
CA ARG A 133 4.79 -9.31 -0.82
C ARG A 133 4.89 -10.67 -1.51
N ASP A 134 5.99 -11.39 -1.30
CA ASP A 134 6.23 -12.70 -1.94
C ASP A 134 5.27 -13.77 -1.40
N TRP A 135 4.88 -13.66 -0.12
CA TRP A 135 3.83 -14.52 0.44
C TRP A 135 2.47 -14.28 -0.21
N THR A 136 2.04 -13.02 -0.37
CA THR A 136 0.75 -12.65 -0.99
C THR A 136 0.74 -13.07 -2.45
N GLN A 137 1.88 -12.94 -3.13
CA GLN A 137 2.08 -13.41 -4.49
C GLN A 137 1.83 -14.92 -4.59
N ASN A 138 2.47 -15.71 -3.72
CA ASN A 138 2.23 -17.14 -3.65
C ASN A 138 0.78 -17.48 -3.25
N PHE A 139 0.22 -16.78 -2.26
CA PHE A 139 -1.15 -16.98 -1.81
C PHE A 139 -2.15 -16.75 -2.95
N ARG A 140 -1.96 -15.71 -3.76
CA ARG A 140 -2.75 -15.48 -4.98
C ARG A 140 -2.58 -16.64 -5.96
N ASP A 141 -1.35 -17.01 -6.29
CA ASP A 141 -1.07 -18.00 -7.34
C ASP A 141 -1.57 -19.41 -6.98
N THR A 142 -1.69 -19.73 -5.68
CA THR A 142 -2.18 -21.03 -5.21
C THR A 142 -3.67 -21.07 -4.87
N ASN A 143 -4.36 -19.93 -4.83
CA ASN A 143 -5.78 -19.85 -4.47
C ASN A 143 -6.60 -19.23 -5.63
N PRO A 144 -7.34 -20.05 -6.40
CA PRO A 144 -8.05 -19.59 -7.60
C PRO A 144 -8.99 -18.41 -7.36
N GLU A 145 -9.70 -18.38 -6.23
CA GLU A 145 -10.62 -17.28 -5.87
C GLU A 145 -9.87 -15.96 -5.66
N ILE A 146 -8.69 -16.01 -5.04
CA ILE A 146 -7.83 -14.84 -4.81
C ILE A 146 -7.27 -14.34 -6.14
N ASN A 147 -6.84 -15.27 -7.02
CA ASN A 147 -6.37 -14.90 -8.36
C ASN A 147 -7.49 -14.29 -9.21
N GLU A 148 -8.70 -14.85 -9.17
CA GLU A 148 -9.85 -14.31 -9.88
C GLU A 148 -10.20 -12.89 -9.39
N ALA A 149 -10.19 -12.67 -8.07
CA ALA A 149 -10.40 -11.35 -7.50
C ALA A 149 -9.36 -10.33 -7.99
N TYR A 150 -8.08 -10.71 -7.99
CA TYR A 150 -7.00 -9.90 -8.53
C TYR A 150 -7.21 -9.55 -10.01
N GLU A 151 -7.48 -10.54 -10.86
CA GLU A 151 -7.71 -10.34 -12.30
C GLU A 151 -8.92 -9.45 -12.59
N LYS A 152 -10.02 -9.66 -11.87
CA LYS A 152 -11.22 -8.82 -11.98
C LYS A 152 -10.93 -7.37 -11.60
N PHE A 153 -10.20 -7.14 -10.52
CA PHE A 153 -9.80 -5.78 -10.15
C PHE A 153 -8.91 -5.14 -11.22
N GLN A 154 -7.94 -5.87 -11.79
CA GLN A 154 -7.09 -5.33 -12.86
C GLN A 154 -7.91 -4.90 -14.09
N ALA A 155 -8.88 -5.72 -14.50
CA ALA A 155 -9.80 -5.40 -15.59
C ALA A 155 -10.70 -4.19 -15.27
N PHE A 156 -11.25 -4.14 -14.05
CA PHE A 156 -12.06 -3.05 -13.56
C PHE A 156 -11.27 -1.73 -13.48
N ASN A 157 -10.06 -1.75 -12.91
CA ASN A 157 -9.20 -0.59 -12.75
C ASN A 157 -8.73 -0.04 -14.12
N THR A 158 -8.47 -0.91 -15.08
CA THR A 158 -8.20 -0.52 -16.46
C THR A 158 -9.40 0.21 -17.08
N SER A 159 -10.61 -0.31 -16.86
CA SER A 159 -11.86 0.30 -17.35
C SER A 159 -12.13 1.65 -16.70
N LEU A 160 -11.95 1.77 -15.38
CA LEU A 160 -12.04 3.03 -14.65
C LEU A 160 -11.05 4.07 -15.18
N SER A 161 -9.80 3.67 -15.43
CA SER A 161 -8.75 4.59 -15.90
C SER A 161 -9.03 5.12 -17.30
N LYS A 162 -9.72 4.34 -18.15
CA LYS A 162 -10.21 4.80 -19.46
C LYS A 162 -11.41 5.74 -19.33
N ALA A 163 -12.29 5.50 -18.36
CA ALA A 163 -13.47 6.34 -18.12
C ALA A 163 -13.10 7.69 -17.46
N PHE A 164 -12.04 7.71 -16.65
CA PHE A 164 -11.56 8.89 -15.93
C PHE A 164 -10.05 9.06 -16.15
N PRO A 165 -9.60 9.40 -17.38
CA PRO A 165 -8.19 9.69 -17.61
C PRO A 165 -7.78 10.86 -16.72
N LYS A 166 -6.70 10.71 -15.95
CA LYS A 166 -6.11 11.80 -15.17
C LYS A 166 -5.95 13.00 -16.12
N ARG A 167 -6.60 14.13 -15.83
CA ARG A 167 -6.28 15.39 -16.51
C ARG A 167 -4.82 15.67 -16.17
N VAL A 168 -3.96 15.55 -17.18
CA VAL A 168 -2.56 15.95 -17.14
C VAL A 168 -2.48 17.43 -16.78
#